data_AF-A0A0Q9XTF9-F1
#
_entry.id   AF-A0A0Q9XTF9-F1
#
_cell.length_a   1.000
_cell.length_b   1.000
_cell.length_c   1.000
_cell.angle_alpha   90.00
_cell.angle_beta   90.00
_cell.angle_gamma   90.00
#
_symmetry.space_group_name_H-M   'P 1'
#
loop_
_entity.id
_entity.type
_entity.pdbx_description
1 polymer ?
#
loop_
_entity_poly.entity_id
_entity_poly.type
_entity_poly.pdbx_seq_one_letter_code
_entity_poly.pdbx_strand_id
1 'polypeptide(L)'
;MNEQLLIILTFVQGTGTLAPIIFIFFHVIRQFIFIPVIMVCMVGGILFGSVLGTLFSMTGLLILSALFYFCIRRMPNTYEKLLKIKNKWFGRYAKMTVGQIAILRLIPFFHYHLLNLCLLERRPDFKGFMKGAFATNLPLAFFYTVFGEFITHFTPTISVIILLALLALVYILREKMSTVAWNEFFSQEEKTKNVCS
;
A
#
# COMPACT_ATOMS: atom_id res chain seq x y z
N MET A 1 -37.25 5.33 -32.37
CA MET A 1 -36.17 6.19 -31.85
C MET A 1 -36.08 6.21 -30.32
N ASN A 2 -37.16 5.92 -29.57
CA ASN A 2 -37.14 5.89 -28.10
C ASN A 2 -36.58 4.59 -27.49
N GLU A 3 -36.74 3.44 -28.16
CA GLU A 3 -36.27 2.13 -27.69
C GLU A 3 -34.74 2.07 -27.50
N GLN A 4 -33.97 2.63 -28.44
CA GLN A 4 -32.50 2.66 -28.36
C GLN A 4 -31.99 3.57 -27.23
N LEU A 5 -32.66 4.69 -26.97
CA LEU A 5 -32.36 5.57 -25.84
C LEU A 5 -32.65 4.90 -24.50
N LEU A 6 -33.72 4.09 -24.41
CA LEU A 6 -34.08 3.31 -23.24
C LEU A 6 -33.05 2.22 -22.92
N ILE A 7 -32.54 1.53 -23.94
CA ILE A 7 -31.47 0.53 -23.78
C ILE A 7 -30.16 1.19 -23.32
N ILE A 8 -29.80 2.34 -23.89
CA ILE A 8 -28.59 3.07 -23.48
C ILE A 8 -28.73 3.62 -22.05
N LEU A 9 -29.88 4.19 -21.68
CA LEU A 9 -30.11 4.68 -20.31
C LEU A 9 -30.11 3.53 -19.29
N THR A 10 -30.75 2.41 -19.58
CA THR A 10 -30.77 1.23 -18.68
C THR A 10 -29.39 0.59 -18.57
N PHE A 11 -28.60 0.56 -19.64
CA PHE A 11 -27.22 0.09 -19.61
C PHE A 11 -26.32 1.04 -18.81
N VAL A 12 -26.45 2.35 -19.02
CA VAL A 12 -25.71 3.40 -18.28
C VAL A 12 -26.09 3.40 -16.79
N GLN A 13 -27.38 3.28 -16.46
CA GLN A 13 -27.85 3.14 -15.07
C GLN A 13 -27.39 1.82 -14.44
N GLY A 14 -27.38 0.72 -15.20
CA GLY A 14 -26.88 -0.57 -14.74
C GLY A 14 -25.36 -0.61 -14.51
N THR A 15 -24.57 0.06 -15.36
CA THR A 15 -23.12 0.18 -15.18
C THR A 15 -22.74 0.96 -13.94
N GLY A 16 -23.55 1.94 -13.52
CA GLY A 16 -23.34 2.67 -12.27
C GLY A 16 -23.43 1.76 -11.03
N THR A 17 -24.33 0.76 -11.05
CA THR A 17 -24.49 -0.21 -9.95
C THR A 17 -23.42 -1.31 -9.98
N LEU A 18 -22.86 -1.64 -11.15
CA LEU A 18 -21.78 -2.62 -11.29
C LEU A 18 -20.39 -2.07 -10.97
N ALA A 19 -20.20 -0.74 -11.04
CA ALA A 19 -18.92 -0.10 -10.81
C ALA A 19 -18.26 -0.46 -9.45
N PRO A 20 -18.99 -0.52 -8.31
CA PRO A 20 -18.42 -0.97 -7.04
C PRO A 20 -17.97 -2.43 -7.03
N ILE A 21 -18.72 -3.30 -7.72
CA ILE A 21 -18.40 -4.74 -7.80
C ILE A 21 -17.11 -4.94 -8.60
N ILE A 22 -17.00 -4.26 -9.74
CA ILE A 22 -15.78 -4.28 -10.57
C ILE A 22 -14.58 -3.71 -9.78
N PHE A 23 -14.80 -2.65 -9.01
CA PHE A 23 -13.75 -2.03 -8.18
C PHE A 23 -13.26 -2.97 -7.05
N ILE A 24 -14.16 -3.71 -6.40
CA ILE A 24 -13.81 -4.72 -5.41
C ILE A 24 -13.04 -5.88 -6.07
N PHE A 25 -13.45 -6.30 -7.27
CA PHE A 25 -12.74 -7.32 -8.02
C PHE A 25 -11.33 -6.85 -8.41
N PHE A 26 -11.18 -5.59 -8.80
CA PHE A 26 -9.88 -4.97 -9.09
C PHE A 26 -8.95 -4.94 -7.87
N HIS A 27 -9.51 -4.69 -6.67
CA HIS A 27 -8.77 -4.82 -5.40
C HIS A 27 -8.14 -6.21 -5.21
N VAL A 28 -8.84 -7.26 -5.64
CA VAL A 28 -8.36 -8.64 -5.56
C VAL A 28 -7.36 -8.94 -6.67
N ILE A 29 -7.60 -8.51 -7.90
CA ILE A 29 -6.69 -8.74 -9.04
C ILE A 29 -5.34 -8.05 -8.82
N ARG A 30 -5.35 -6.86 -8.21
CA ARG A 30 -4.16 -6.04 -7.97
C ARG A 30 -2.97 -6.85 -7.40
N GLN A 31 -3.22 -7.83 -6.53
CA GLN A 31 -2.17 -8.63 -5.89
C GLN A 31 -1.34 -9.43 -6.91
N PHE A 32 -1.92 -9.76 -8.07
CA PHE A 32 -1.25 -10.47 -9.16
C PHE A 32 -0.47 -9.53 -10.09
N ILE A 33 -0.87 -8.26 -10.19
CA ILE A 33 -0.26 -7.25 -11.08
C ILE A 33 0.77 -6.37 -10.33
N PHE A 34 1.10 -6.70 -9.08
CA PHE A 34 2.03 -5.93 -8.24
C PHE A 34 1.66 -4.45 -8.06
N ILE A 35 0.38 -4.10 -8.24
CA ILE A 35 -0.09 -2.72 -8.08
C ILE A 35 -0.09 -2.37 -6.58
N PRO A 36 0.41 -1.20 -6.16
CA PRO A 36 0.32 -0.75 -4.76
C PRO A 36 -1.13 -0.53 -4.31
N VAL A 37 -1.44 -0.78 -3.02
CA VAL A 37 -2.82 -0.59 -2.48
C VAL A 37 -3.31 0.82 -2.73
N ILE A 38 -2.37 1.75 -2.57
CA ILE A 38 -2.58 3.19 -2.55
C ILE A 38 -3.18 3.67 -3.87
N MET A 39 -2.67 3.17 -5.00
CA MET A 39 -3.17 3.54 -6.32
C MET A 39 -4.65 3.19 -6.45
N VAL A 40 -5.05 2.01 -5.98
CA VAL A 40 -6.44 1.56 -6.09
C VAL A 40 -7.36 2.38 -5.17
N CYS A 41 -6.92 2.67 -3.95
CA CYS A 41 -7.67 3.56 -3.05
C CYS A 41 -7.82 4.96 -3.63
N MET A 42 -6.77 5.54 -4.23
CA MET A 42 -6.85 6.86 -4.88
C MET A 42 -7.84 6.85 -6.05
N VAL A 43 -7.78 5.82 -6.91
CA VAL A 43 -8.75 5.65 -8.00
C VAL A 43 -10.19 5.54 -7.46
N GLY A 44 -10.38 4.86 -6.33
CA GLY A 44 -11.69 4.81 -5.65
C GLY A 44 -12.20 6.19 -5.23
N GLY A 45 -11.32 7.06 -4.72
CA GLY A 45 -11.63 8.44 -4.40
C GLY A 45 -11.96 9.30 -5.62
N ILE A 46 -11.19 9.13 -6.71
CA ILE A 46 -11.40 9.83 -7.99
C ILE A 46 -12.75 9.45 -8.61
N LEU A 47 -13.13 8.17 -8.56
CA LEU A 47 -14.32 7.65 -9.23
C LEU A 47 -15.61 7.82 -8.43
N PHE A 48 -15.56 7.64 -7.11
CA PHE A 48 -16.75 7.56 -6.25
C PHE A 48 -16.80 8.65 -5.16
N GLY A 49 -15.79 9.52 -5.08
CA GLY A 49 -15.59 10.45 -3.97
C GLY A 49 -15.04 9.78 -2.72
N SER A 50 -14.67 10.57 -1.70
CA SER A 50 -14.04 10.09 -0.47
C SER A 50 -14.93 9.13 0.32
N VAL A 51 -16.22 9.45 0.48
CA VAL A 51 -17.13 8.68 1.35
C VAL A 51 -17.41 7.28 0.77
N LEU A 52 -17.94 7.21 -0.45
CA LEU A 52 -18.25 5.93 -1.10
C LEU A 52 -16.97 5.20 -1.52
N GLY A 53 -15.94 5.93 -1.97
CA GLY A 53 -14.63 5.37 -2.27
C GLY A 53 -13.98 4.70 -1.06
N THR A 54 -14.07 5.32 0.14
CA THR A 54 -13.60 4.69 1.39
C THR A 54 -14.37 3.42 1.68
N LEU A 55 -15.70 3.44 1.56
CA LEU A 55 -16.54 2.27 1.86
C LEU A 55 -16.24 1.09 0.93
N PHE A 56 -16.12 1.34 -0.38
CA PHE A 56 -15.80 0.30 -1.37
C PHE A 56 -14.34 -0.18 -1.24
N SER A 57 -13.39 0.72 -0.99
CA SER A 57 -11.99 0.33 -0.76
C SER A 57 -11.85 -0.49 0.52
N MET A 58 -12.54 -0.09 1.58
CA MET A 58 -12.59 -0.82 2.85
C MET A 58 -13.12 -2.23 2.65
N THR A 59 -14.27 -2.38 1.99
CA THR A 59 -14.88 -3.70 1.75
C THR A 59 -13.96 -4.60 0.94
N GLY A 60 -13.34 -4.09 -0.12
CA GLY A 60 -12.34 -4.83 -0.90
C GLY A 60 -11.14 -5.27 -0.05
N LEU A 61 -10.60 -4.38 0.79
CA LEU A 61 -9.48 -4.70 1.70
C LEU A 61 -9.86 -5.71 2.77
N LEU A 62 -11.08 -5.65 3.30
CA LEU A 62 -11.59 -6.63 4.28
C LEU A 62 -11.75 -8.01 3.65
N ILE A 63 -12.33 -8.08 2.45
CA ILE A 63 -12.45 -9.34 1.70
C ILE A 63 -11.06 -9.93 1.46
N LEU A 64 -10.11 -9.11 1.00
CA LEU A 64 -8.73 -9.54 0.78
C LEU A 64 -8.06 -10.02 2.08
N SER A 65 -8.30 -9.33 3.20
CA SER A 65 -7.81 -9.76 4.52
C SER A 65 -8.40 -11.10 4.93
N ALA A 66 -9.70 -11.29 4.74
CA ALA A 66 -10.37 -12.55 5.04
C ALA A 66 -9.83 -13.69 4.17
N LEU A 67 -9.67 -13.46 2.86
CA LEU A 67 -9.05 -14.43 1.95
C LEU A 67 -7.63 -14.78 2.40
N PHE A 68 -6.82 -13.78 2.75
CA PHE A 68 -5.47 -13.99 3.26
C PHE A 68 -5.46 -14.87 4.52
N TYR A 69 -6.38 -14.63 5.47
CA TYR A 69 -6.52 -15.43 6.69
C TYR A 69 -6.74 -16.92 6.40
N PHE A 70 -7.62 -17.25 5.46
CA PHE A 70 -7.90 -18.63 5.10
C PHE A 70 -6.79 -19.26 4.25
N CYS A 71 -6.25 -18.52 3.28
CA CYS A 71 -5.18 -19.00 2.41
C CYS A 71 -3.89 -19.29 3.19
N ILE A 72 -3.48 -18.39 4.08
CA ILE A 72 -2.19 -18.54 4.78
C ILE A 72 -2.19 -19.74 5.73
N ARG A 73 -3.35 -20.07 6.31
CA ARG A 73 -3.53 -21.26 7.17
C ARG A 73 -3.44 -22.57 6.40
N ARG A 74 -3.78 -22.58 5.11
CA ARG A 74 -3.66 -23.77 4.25
C ARG A 74 -2.31 -23.90 3.57
N MET A 75 -1.45 -22.88 3.64
CA MET A 75 -0.18 -22.83 2.92
C MET A 75 1.00 -22.60 3.88
N PRO A 76 1.47 -23.64 4.59
CA PRO A 76 2.54 -23.51 5.58
C PRO A 76 3.86 -23.01 4.99
N ASN A 77 4.18 -23.40 3.74
CA ASN A 77 5.38 -22.94 3.05
C ASN A 77 5.39 -21.42 2.81
N THR A 78 4.22 -20.84 2.51
CA THR A 78 4.08 -19.38 2.30
C THR A 78 4.16 -18.64 3.64
N TYR A 79 3.55 -19.21 4.68
CA TYR A 79 3.64 -18.67 6.04
C TYR A 79 5.09 -18.55 6.52
N GLU A 80 5.87 -19.64 6.40
CA GLU A 80 7.29 -19.66 6.78
C GLU A 80 8.14 -18.62 6.00
N LYS A 81 7.89 -18.48 4.69
CA LYS A 81 8.58 -17.48 3.86
C LYS A 81 8.26 -16.06 4.32
N LEU A 82 6.99 -15.74 4.54
CA LEU A 82 6.59 -14.42 5.03
C LEU A 82 7.13 -14.14 6.44
N LEU A 83 7.19 -15.15 7.31
CA LEU A 83 7.77 -15.04 8.64
C LEU A 83 9.28 -14.74 8.58
N LYS A 84 10.02 -15.39 7.68
CA LYS A 84 11.44 -15.07 7.44
C LYS A 84 11.64 -13.62 6.97
N ILE A 85 10.81 -13.15 6.05
CA ILE A 85 10.84 -11.75 5.57
C ILE A 85 10.53 -10.79 6.72
N LYS A 86 9.49 -11.07 7.50
CA LYS A 86 9.11 -10.28 8.69
C LYS A 86 10.28 -10.19 9.66
N ASN A 87 10.93 -11.32 9.95
CA ASN A 87 12.05 -11.38 10.88
C ASN A 87 13.26 -10.59 10.38
N LYS A 88 13.49 -10.51 9.07
CA LYS A 88 14.55 -9.69 8.48
C LYS A 88 14.27 -8.19 8.61
N TRP A 89 13.01 -7.78 8.49
CA TRP A 89 12.62 -6.36 8.50
C TRP A 89 12.38 -5.79 9.90
N PHE A 90 11.68 -6.54 10.76
CA PHE A 90 11.26 -6.07 12.09
C PHE A 90 11.99 -6.77 13.23
N GLY A 91 12.72 -7.85 12.95
CA GLY A 91 13.31 -8.69 13.99
C GLY A 91 12.35 -9.76 14.52
N ARG A 92 12.93 -10.83 15.06
CA ARG A 92 12.22 -12.03 15.53
C ARG A 92 11.25 -11.75 16.68
N TYR A 93 11.56 -10.77 17.52
CA TYR A 93 10.80 -10.45 18.74
C TYR A 93 9.88 -9.24 18.62
N ALA A 94 9.88 -8.53 17.49
CA ALA A 94 8.99 -7.39 17.33
C ALA A 94 7.53 -7.85 17.27
N LYS A 95 6.79 -7.56 18.36
CA LYS A 95 5.33 -7.68 18.43
C LYS A 95 4.72 -6.31 18.14
N MET A 96 4.27 -6.11 16.90
CA MET A 96 3.64 -4.84 16.53
C MET A 96 2.24 -4.72 17.12
N THR A 97 1.90 -3.52 17.58
CA THR A 97 0.53 -3.20 18.02
C THR A 97 -0.37 -2.92 16.81
N VAL A 98 -1.69 -2.97 17.01
CA VAL A 98 -2.67 -2.68 15.95
C VAL A 98 -2.47 -1.25 15.40
N GLY A 99 -2.20 -0.28 16.27
CA GLY A 99 -1.93 1.11 15.84
C GLY A 99 -0.65 1.24 15.01
N GLN A 100 0.44 0.57 15.40
CA GLN A 100 1.66 0.58 14.61
C GLN A 100 1.45 -0.06 13.23
N ILE A 101 0.70 -1.15 13.15
CA ILE A 101 0.35 -1.77 11.86
C ILE A 101 -0.48 -0.81 11.01
N ALA A 102 -1.41 -0.07 11.61
CA ALA A 102 -2.21 0.94 10.89
C ALA A 102 -1.32 2.03 10.28
N ILE A 103 -0.42 2.61 11.07
CA ILE A 103 0.55 3.62 10.60
C ILE A 103 1.45 3.05 9.51
N LEU A 104 1.92 1.82 9.69
CA LEU A 104 2.80 1.17 8.73
C LEU A 104 2.11 0.87 7.39
N ARG A 105 0.79 0.67 7.39
CA ARG A 105 -0.01 0.54 6.16
C ARG A 105 -0.07 1.84 5.37
N LEU A 106 -0.04 2.99 6.04
CA LEU A 106 0.04 4.30 5.34
C LEU A 106 1.38 4.49 4.63
N ILE A 107 2.39 3.65 4.90
CA ILE A 107 3.67 3.75 4.23
C ILE A 107 3.66 2.80 3.01
N PRO A 108 3.83 3.30 1.77
CA PRO A 108 3.77 2.52 0.52
C PRO A 108 4.78 1.38 0.42
N PHE A 109 5.82 1.41 1.25
CA PHE A 109 6.98 0.54 1.13
C PHE A 109 6.71 -0.88 1.62
N PHE A 110 5.75 -1.06 2.52
CA PHE A 110 5.48 -2.35 3.15
C PHE A 110 4.42 -3.15 2.41
N HIS A 111 4.73 -4.42 2.14
CA HIS A 111 3.82 -5.30 1.42
C HIS A 111 2.60 -5.67 2.27
N TYR A 112 1.40 -5.58 1.68
CA TYR A 112 0.12 -5.76 2.39
C TYR A 112 0.01 -7.11 3.12
N HIS A 113 0.45 -8.20 2.48
CA HIS A 113 0.42 -9.54 3.05
C HIS A 113 1.32 -9.69 4.29
N LEU A 114 2.44 -8.97 4.34
CA LEU A 114 3.35 -8.98 5.48
C LEU A 114 2.70 -8.34 6.70
N LEU A 115 2.01 -7.21 6.49
CA LEU A 115 1.31 -6.50 7.56
C LEU A 115 0.09 -7.28 8.06
N ASN A 116 -0.60 -8.00 7.18
CA ASN A 116 -1.65 -8.93 7.59
C ASN A 116 -1.08 -10.12 8.38
N LEU A 117 0.11 -10.63 8.06
CA LEU A 117 0.77 -11.66 8.86
C LEU A 117 1.07 -11.16 10.28
N CYS A 118 1.66 -9.96 10.41
CA CYS A 118 1.92 -9.36 11.73
C CYS A 118 0.63 -9.21 12.56
N LEU A 119 -0.47 -8.85 11.90
CA LEU A 119 -1.78 -8.72 12.54
C LEU A 119 -2.33 -10.08 12.97
N LEU A 120 -2.15 -11.12 12.16
CA LEU A 120 -2.57 -12.50 12.45
C LEU A 120 -1.81 -13.08 13.64
N GLU A 121 -0.50 -12.84 13.75
CA GLU A 121 0.29 -13.24 14.93
C GLU A 121 -0.23 -12.56 16.21
N ARG A 122 -0.70 -11.31 16.11
CA ARG A 122 -1.23 -10.56 17.26
C ARG A 122 -2.64 -10.99 17.64
N ARG A 123 -3.49 -11.32 16.66
CA ARG A 123 -4.90 -11.71 16.83
C ARG A 123 -5.17 -12.96 15.97
N PRO A 124 -4.94 -14.16 16.51
CA PRO A 124 -5.05 -15.40 15.73
C PRO A 124 -6.52 -15.79 15.45
N ASP A 125 -7.46 -15.34 16.27
CA ASP A 125 -8.89 -15.58 16.10
C ASP A 125 -9.45 -14.77 14.92
N PHE A 126 -10.34 -15.37 14.12
CA PHE A 126 -10.88 -14.73 12.92
C PHE A 126 -11.59 -13.41 13.22
N LYS A 127 -12.38 -13.35 14.30
CA LYS A 127 -13.12 -12.14 14.69
C LYS A 127 -12.16 -11.02 15.09
N GLY A 128 -11.15 -11.31 15.91
CA GLY A 128 -10.13 -10.35 16.34
C GLY A 128 -9.25 -9.89 15.19
N PHE A 129 -8.85 -10.80 14.30
CA PHE A 129 -8.14 -10.47 13.06
C PHE A 129 -8.95 -9.52 12.19
N MET A 130 -10.22 -9.82 11.92
CA MET A 130 -11.08 -8.97 11.09
C MET A 130 -11.34 -7.60 11.71
N LYS A 131 -11.56 -7.53 13.03
CA LYS A 131 -11.67 -6.23 13.74
C LYS A 131 -10.37 -5.43 13.66
N GLY A 132 -9.23 -6.09 13.81
CA GLY A 132 -7.93 -5.47 13.63
C GLY A 132 -7.68 -5.01 12.19
N ALA A 133 -8.12 -5.81 11.20
CA ALA A 133 -7.97 -5.49 9.79
C ALA A 133 -8.82 -4.28 9.43
N PHE A 134 -10.04 -4.21 9.95
CA PHE A 134 -10.89 -3.02 9.83
C PHE A 134 -10.21 -1.78 10.42
N ALA A 135 -9.77 -1.85 11.67
CA ALA A 135 -9.14 -0.71 12.34
C ALA A 135 -7.85 -0.23 11.64
N THR A 136 -7.07 -1.15 11.07
CA THR A 136 -5.81 -0.83 10.37
C THR A 136 -6.01 -0.39 8.93
N ASN A 137 -7.05 -0.89 8.24
CA ASN A 137 -7.39 -0.48 6.87
C ASN A 137 -8.17 0.85 6.84
N LEU A 138 -8.85 1.23 7.92
CA LEU A 138 -9.64 2.47 7.99
C LEU A 138 -8.83 3.73 7.68
N PRO A 139 -7.73 4.03 8.40
CA PRO A 139 -6.97 5.23 8.10
C PRO A 139 -6.38 5.15 6.68
N LEU A 140 -5.89 3.98 6.26
CA LEU A 140 -5.38 3.77 4.90
C LEU A 140 -6.43 4.14 3.83
N ALA A 141 -7.62 3.54 3.89
CA ALA A 141 -8.67 3.75 2.90
C ALA A 141 -9.15 5.20 2.90
N PHE A 142 -9.34 5.78 4.08
CA PHE A 142 -9.81 7.16 4.22
C PHE A 142 -8.79 8.17 3.65
N PHE A 143 -7.54 8.15 4.11
CA PHE A 143 -6.54 9.13 3.69
C PHE A 143 -6.31 9.09 2.17
N TYR A 144 -6.21 7.91 1.58
CA TYR A 144 -5.89 7.79 0.16
C TYR A 144 -7.08 8.04 -0.77
N THR A 145 -8.31 7.73 -0.35
CA THR A 145 -9.49 8.08 -1.15
C THR A 145 -9.77 9.57 -1.07
N VAL A 146 -9.66 10.18 0.12
CA VAL A 146 -9.74 11.63 0.29
C VAL A 146 -8.68 12.33 -0.57
N PHE A 147 -7.43 11.86 -0.53
CA PHE A 147 -6.37 12.41 -1.38
C PHE A 147 -6.68 12.24 -2.88
N GLY A 148 -7.23 11.10 -3.27
CA GLY A 148 -7.69 10.86 -4.65
C GLY A 148 -8.75 11.86 -5.11
N GLU A 149 -9.76 12.13 -4.29
CA GLU A 149 -10.79 13.13 -4.57
C GLU A 149 -10.22 14.55 -4.61
N PHE A 150 -9.28 14.91 -3.72
CA PHE A 150 -8.65 16.23 -3.78
C PHE A 150 -7.86 16.45 -5.08
N ILE A 151 -7.22 15.40 -5.62
CA ILE A 151 -6.49 15.50 -6.88
C ILE A 151 -7.41 15.91 -8.04
N THR A 152 -8.67 15.48 -8.06
CA THR A 152 -9.60 15.84 -9.14
C THR A 152 -9.98 17.31 -9.14
N HIS A 153 -9.81 18.00 -8.01
CA HIS A 153 -10.06 19.42 -7.87
C HIS A 153 -8.82 20.31 -8.11
N PHE A 154 -7.65 19.73 -8.38
CA PHE A 154 -6.46 20.53 -8.68
C PHE A 154 -6.55 21.17 -10.07
N THR A 155 -6.63 22.49 -10.10
CA THR A 155 -6.39 23.30 -11.31
C THR A 155 -4.95 23.10 -11.80
N PRO A 156 -4.67 23.10 -13.12
CA PRO A 156 -3.32 22.97 -13.66
C PRO A 156 -2.28 23.90 -13.00
N THR A 157 -2.68 25.13 -12.66
CA THR A 157 -1.82 26.09 -11.94
C THR A 157 -1.36 25.59 -10.57
N ILE A 158 -2.26 25.00 -9.78
CA ILE A 158 -1.92 24.47 -8.44
C ILE A 158 -0.98 23.28 -8.55
N SER A 159 -1.18 22.41 -9.55
CA SER A 159 -0.28 21.28 -9.80
C SER A 159 1.15 21.72 -10.13
N VAL A 160 1.32 22.78 -10.93
CA VAL A 160 2.64 23.36 -11.25
C VAL A 160 3.30 23.96 -10.01
N ILE A 161 2.55 24.69 -9.18
CA ILE A 161 3.07 25.27 -7.93
C ILE A 161 3.53 24.17 -6.97
N ILE A 162 2.73 23.12 -6.79
CA ILE A 162 3.10 21.97 -5.94
C ILE A 162 4.36 21.28 -6.47
N LEU A 163 4.47 21.09 -7.79
CA LEU A 163 5.65 20.47 -8.41
C LEU A 163 6.91 21.32 -8.21
N LEU A 164 6.82 22.63 -8.39
CA LEU A 164 7.94 23.56 -8.14
C LEU A 164 8.35 23.57 -6.67
N ALA A 165 7.38 23.56 -5.74
CA ALA A 165 7.65 23.49 -4.31
C ALA A 165 8.33 22.17 -3.92
N LEU A 166 7.89 21.04 -4.49
CA LEU A 166 8.53 19.73 -4.29
C LEU A 166 9.96 19.70 -4.85
N LEU A 167 10.19 20.25 -6.04
CA LEU A 167 11.53 20.37 -6.63
C LEU A 167 12.45 21.23 -5.75
N ALA A 168 11.95 22.36 -5.26
CA ALA A 168 12.71 23.21 -4.34
C ALA A 168 13.01 22.48 -3.02
N LEU A 169 12.04 21.75 -2.48
CA LEU A 169 12.22 20.94 -1.27
C LEU A 169 13.27 19.85 -1.49
N VAL A 170 13.20 19.09 -2.58
CA VAL A 170 14.19 18.07 -2.93
C VAL A 170 15.58 18.69 -3.13
N TYR A 171 15.65 19.87 -3.75
CA TYR A 171 16.90 20.60 -3.92
C TYR A 171 17.51 21.03 -2.57
N ILE A 172 16.68 21.49 -1.62
CA ILE A 172 17.11 21.87 -0.27
C ILE A 172 17.53 20.65 0.56
N LEU A 173 16.76 19.55 0.49
CA LEU A 173 17.06 18.29 1.19
C LEU A 173 18.17 17.47 0.53
N ARG A 174 18.67 17.88 -0.64
CA ARG A 174 19.80 17.22 -1.28
C ARG A 174 21.04 17.40 -0.41
N GLU A 175 21.33 16.40 0.42
CA GLU A 175 22.63 16.26 1.04
C GLU A 175 23.70 16.21 -0.05
N LYS A 176 24.71 17.08 0.10
CA LYS A 176 25.91 17.10 -0.73
C LYS A 176 26.63 15.78 -0.44
N MET A 177 26.40 14.76 -1.27
CA MET A 177 26.99 13.42 -1.12
C MET A 177 28.44 13.55 -0.67
N SER A 178 28.76 12.96 0.48
CA SER A 178 30.14 12.83 0.93
C SER A 178 30.91 12.14 -0.18
N THR A 179 31.85 12.85 -0.76
CA THR A 179 32.92 12.24 -1.55
C THR A 179 33.61 11.30 -0.58
N VAL A 180 33.33 10.00 -0.67
CA VAL A 180 34.19 8.99 -0.07
C VAL A 180 35.56 9.24 -0.68
N ALA A 181 36.48 9.73 0.15
CA ALA A 181 37.83 10.04 -0.29
C ALA A 181 38.45 8.73 -0.79
N TRP A 182 38.93 8.74 -2.05
CA TRP A 182 39.59 7.62 -2.71
C TRP A 182 40.69 6.95 -1.86
N ASN A 183 41.24 7.71 -0.91
CA ASN A 183 42.31 7.33 -0.01
C ASN A 183 41.91 6.23 1.00
N GLU A 184 40.63 6.05 1.31
CA GLU A 184 40.16 4.96 2.21
C GLU A 184 40.04 3.61 1.49
N PHE A 185 39.85 3.59 0.17
CA PHE A 185 39.68 2.35 -0.59
C PHE A 185 40.97 1.56 -0.80
N PHE A 186 42.14 2.21 -0.75
CA PHE A 186 43.42 1.58 -1.13
C PHE A 186 44.43 1.38 0.02
N SER A 187 44.16 1.82 1.25
CA SER A 187 45.11 1.62 2.38
C SER A 187 45.15 0.20 2.97
N GLN A 188 44.38 -0.77 2.44
CA GLN A 188 44.39 -2.16 2.93
C GLN A 188 45.31 -3.11 2.13
N GLU A 189 45.81 -2.74 0.95
CA GLU A 189 46.67 -3.64 0.15
C GLU A 189 48.17 -3.61 0.54
N GLU A 190 48.63 -2.61 1.27
CA GLU A 190 50.07 -2.48 1.61
C GLU A 190 50.49 -3.23 2.89
N LYS A 191 49.56 -3.60 3.78
CA LYS A 191 49.93 -4.26 5.05
C LYS A 191 50.25 -5.75 4.95
N THR A 192 50.04 -6.40 3.80
CA THR A 192 50.26 -7.84 3.65
C THR A 192 51.59 -8.20 2.97
N LYS A 193 52.40 -7.22 2.52
CA LYS A 193 53.69 -7.50 1.87
C LYS A 193 54.93 -7.48 2.79
N ASN A 194 54.83 -6.97 4.01
CA ASN A 194 56.00 -6.83 4.91
C ASN A 194 56.11 -7.89 6.02
N VAL A 195 55.37 -9.00 5.92
CA VAL A 195 55.46 -10.13 6.89
C VAL A 195 56.19 -11.34 6.28
N CYS A 196 56.68 -11.26 5.04
CA CYS A 196 57.37 -12.38 4.38
C CYS A 196 58.64 -11.99 3.59
N SER A 197 59.40 -11.00 4.06
CA SER A 197 60.79 -10.83 3.62
C SER A 197 61.73 -10.73 4.81
#